data_AF-A0A2Z6CVR3-F1
#
_entry.id   AF-A0A2Z6CVR3-F1
#
_cell.length_a   1.000
_cell.length_b   1.000
_cell.length_c   1.000
_cell.angle_alpha   90.00
_cell.angle_beta   90.00
_cell.angle_gamma   90.00
#
_symmetry.space_group_name_H-M   'P 1'
#
loop_
_entity.id
_entity.type
_entity.pdbx_description
1 polymer ?
#
loop_
_entity_poly.entity_id
_entity_poly.type
_entity_poly.pdbx_seq_one_letter_code
_entity_poly.pdbx_strand_id
1 'polypeptide(L)'
;MKRDNGKLEKRFVLSTRPIKASTLKWWGKRRWQIEGWFKTAKHRFGLHRFGQGTLLGMYRWLILSLTAFLIAHWTHLYIQPGSPPDWGQAAQTALESIFPHIVVYLLLLDIERLAHLALSCGFDIQISRCKK
;
A
#
# COMPACT_ATOMS: atom_id res chain seq x y z
N MET A 1 20.10 22.87 1.35
CA MET A 1 21.46 22.54 0.85
C MET A 1 21.96 21.40 1.70
N LYS A 2 22.15 20.20 1.12
CA LYS A 2 22.71 19.06 1.84
C LYS A 2 24.23 19.16 1.71
N ARG A 3 24.95 19.20 2.82
CA ARG A 3 26.42 19.24 2.87
C ARG A 3 26.87 17.80 2.74
N ASP A 4 27.55 17.46 1.66
CA ASP A 4 28.40 16.28 1.61
C ASP A 4 29.83 16.81 1.80
N ASN A 5 30.50 16.40 2.88
CA ASN A 5 31.88 16.79 3.22
C ASN A 5 32.17 18.29 3.48
N GLY A 6 31.19 19.09 3.90
CA GLY A 6 31.42 20.46 4.37
C GLY A 6 31.77 21.49 3.28
N LYS A 7 31.86 21.10 2.00
CA LYS A 7 32.05 22.02 0.86
C LYS A 7 30.70 22.43 0.25
N LEU A 8 30.60 23.71 -0.11
CA LEU A 8 29.45 24.24 -0.85
C LEU A 8 29.52 23.77 -2.31
N GLU A 9 28.68 22.81 -2.67
CA GLU A 9 28.49 22.45 -4.08
C GLU A 9 27.71 23.54 -4.83
N LYS A 10 28.33 24.10 -5.88
CA LYS A 10 27.62 24.94 -6.85
C LYS A 10 26.75 24.03 -7.73
N ARG A 11 25.43 24.24 -7.71
CA ARG A 11 24.48 23.55 -8.57
C ARG A 11 23.94 24.52 -9.60
N PHE A 12 24.17 24.22 -10.86
CA PHE A 12 23.64 24.99 -11.99
C PHE A 12 22.28 24.41 -12.38
N VAL A 13 21.33 25.28 -12.70
CA VAL A 13 20.03 24.88 -13.24
C VAL A 13 19.84 25.59 -14.56
N LEU A 14 19.62 24.79 -15.62
CA LEU A 14 19.40 25.28 -16.98
C LEU A 14 17.90 25.18 -17.29
N SER A 15 17.38 26.16 -18.02
CA SER A 15 16.01 26.13 -18.53
C SER A 15 16.02 26.55 -19.99
N THR A 16 15.18 25.91 -20.80
CA THR A 16 14.96 26.24 -22.21
C THR A 16 14.03 27.45 -22.38
N ARG A 17 13.46 27.97 -21.29
CA ARG A 17 12.55 29.12 -21.30
C ARG A 17 13.01 30.16 -20.27
N PRO A 18 12.71 31.45 -20.49
CA PRO A 18 12.94 32.48 -19.48
C PRO A 18 11.98 32.25 -18.30
N ILE A 19 12.49 31.67 -17.22
CA ILE A 19 11.73 31.38 -15.99
C ILE A 19 12.34 32.15 -14.83
N LYS A 20 11.50 32.77 -13.99
CA LYS A 20 11.94 33.44 -12.77
C LYS A 20 12.67 32.47 -11.84
N ALA A 21 13.77 32.93 -11.22
CA ALA A 21 14.60 32.11 -10.34
C ALA A 21 13.82 31.47 -9.17
N SER A 22 12.79 32.17 -8.64
CA SER A 22 11.91 31.65 -7.58
C SER A 22 11.09 30.44 -8.04
N THR A 23 10.53 30.50 -9.25
CA THR A 23 9.79 29.40 -9.88
C THR A 23 10.69 28.20 -10.11
N LEU A 24 11.92 28.44 -10.57
CA LEU A 24 12.93 27.39 -10.79
C LEU A 24 13.29 26.66 -9.49
N LYS A 25 13.46 27.41 -8.39
CA LYS A 25 13.71 26.85 -7.05
C LYS A 25 12.50 26.04 -6.55
N TRP A 26 11.28 26.52 -6.78
CA TRP A 26 10.06 25.81 -6.44
C TRP A 26 9.91 24.50 -7.24
N TRP A 27 10.22 24.51 -8.54
CA TRP A 27 10.23 23.32 -9.39
C TRP A 27 11.27 22.31 -8.95
N GLY A 28 12.48 22.79 -8.60
CA GLY A 28 13.51 21.96 -7.99
C GLY A 28 12.99 21.24 -6.76
N LYS A 29 12.39 21.96 -5.81
CA LYS A 29 11.80 21.35 -4.61
C LYS A 29 10.75 20.29 -4.97
N ARG A 30 9.87 20.57 -5.94
CA ARG A 30 8.81 19.65 -6.38
C ARG A 30 9.37 18.38 -7.04
N ARG A 31 10.41 18.49 -7.87
CA ARG A 31 11.13 17.33 -8.43
C ARG A 31 11.69 16.43 -7.33
N TRP A 32 12.30 17.00 -6.30
CA TRP A 32 12.82 16.24 -5.17
C TRP A 32 11.71 15.57 -4.35
N GLN A 33 10.54 16.20 -4.22
CA GLN A 33 9.37 15.58 -3.59
C GLN A 33 8.87 14.38 -4.39
N ILE A 34 8.82 14.49 -5.73
CA ILE A 34 8.45 13.38 -6.61
C ILE A 34 9.44 12.22 -6.45
N GLU A 35 10.73 12.49 -6.50
CA GLU A 35 11.76 11.47 -6.28
C GLU A 35 11.66 10.83 -4.89
N GLY A 36 11.42 11.64 -3.85
CA GLY A 36 11.19 11.16 -2.49
C GLY A 36 9.98 10.25 -2.40
N TRP A 37 8.86 10.63 -3.03
CA TRP A 37 7.65 9.81 -3.09
C TRP A 37 7.93 8.47 -3.78
N PHE A 38 8.58 8.47 -4.94
CA PHE A 38 8.91 7.23 -5.65
C PHE A 38 9.86 6.34 -4.85
N LYS A 39 10.84 6.91 -4.13
CA LYS A 39 11.71 6.15 -3.21
C LYS A 39 10.88 5.48 -2.11
N THR A 40 9.99 6.23 -1.48
CA THR A 40 9.10 5.69 -0.44
C THR A 40 8.16 4.62 -0.99
N ALA A 41 7.53 4.86 -2.15
CA ALA A 41 6.65 3.88 -2.81
C ALA A 41 7.40 2.59 -3.16
N LYS A 42 8.63 2.71 -3.67
CA LYS A 42 9.49 1.56 -4.01
C LYS A 42 9.84 0.70 -2.80
N HIS A 43 10.23 1.32 -1.68
CA HIS A 43 10.73 0.60 -0.52
C HIS A 43 9.67 0.24 0.52
N ARG A 44 8.71 1.13 0.80
CA ARG A 44 7.68 0.95 1.84
C ARG A 44 6.42 0.27 1.30
N PHE A 45 6.02 0.60 0.08
CA PHE A 45 4.79 0.07 -0.54
C PHE A 45 5.06 -1.05 -1.56
N GLY A 46 6.27 -1.60 -1.54
CA GLY A 46 6.63 -2.76 -2.36
C GLY A 46 6.47 -2.55 -3.86
N LEU A 47 6.43 -1.32 -4.37
CA LEU A 47 6.24 -1.04 -5.80
C LEU A 47 7.29 -1.77 -6.66
N HIS A 48 8.50 -1.99 -6.12
CA HIS A 48 9.54 -2.80 -6.78
C HIS A 48 9.13 -4.26 -7.02
N ARG A 49 8.37 -4.87 -6.11
CA ARG A 49 7.96 -6.28 -6.16
C ARG A 49 6.88 -6.55 -7.20
N PHE A 50 6.14 -5.53 -7.63
CA PHE A 50 5.05 -5.66 -8.60
C PHE A 50 5.48 -5.56 -10.06
N GLY A 51 6.79 -5.71 -10.35
CA GLY A 51 7.27 -5.77 -11.73
C GLY A 51 7.15 -4.42 -12.45
N GLN A 52 7.84 -3.40 -11.92
CA GLN A 52 7.87 -2.01 -12.45
C GLN A 52 8.22 -1.92 -13.96
N GLY A 53 8.87 -2.94 -14.51
CA GLY A 53 9.23 -3.01 -15.93
C GLY A 53 8.08 -3.39 -16.86
N THR A 54 6.90 -3.74 -16.33
CA THR A 54 5.74 -4.14 -17.13
C THR A 54 4.55 -3.22 -16.86
N LEU A 55 3.82 -2.88 -17.94
CA LEU A 55 2.60 -2.09 -17.83
C LEU A 55 1.55 -2.78 -16.95
N LEU A 56 1.42 -4.11 -17.08
CA LEU A 56 0.53 -4.93 -16.27
C LEU A 56 0.86 -4.88 -14.77
N GLY A 57 2.14 -4.91 -14.42
CA GLY A 57 2.61 -4.79 -13.04
C GLY A 57 2.22 -3.47 -12.39
N MET A 58 2.35 -2.37 -13.14
CA MET A 58 1.93 -1.04 -12.69
C MET A 58 0.42 -0.97 -12.44
N TYR A 59 -0.41 -1.53 -13.33
CA TYR A 59 -1.86 -1.59 -13.12
C TYR A 59 -2.23 -2.41 -11.88
N ARG A 60 -1.62 -3.59 -11.69
CA ARG A 60 -1.84 -4.42 -10.50
C ARG A 60 -1.52 -3.68 -9.21
N TRP A 61 -0.37 -2.98 -9.17
CA TRP A 61 0.01 -2.19 -8.01
C TRP A 61 -0.96 -1.04 -7.75
N LEU A 62 -1.36 -0.30 -8.79
CA LEU A 62 -2.32 0.80 -8.66
C LEU A 62 -3.65 0.31 -8.10
N ILE A 63 -4.20 -0.78 -8.66
CA ILE A 63 -5.45 -1.38 -8.20
C ILE A 63 -5.32 -1.80 -6.72
N LEU A 64 -4.27 -2.53 -6.36
CA LEU A 64 -4.05 -2.96 -4.97
C LEU A 64 -3.91 -1.78 -4.01
N SER A 65 -3.15 -0.74 -4.39
CA SER A 65 -3.00 0.46 -3.57
C SER A 65 -4.32 1.22 -3.39
N LEU A 66 -5.15 1.27 -4.44
CA LEU A 66 -6.47 1.88 -4.40
C LEU A 66 -7.41 1.07 -3.51
N THR A 67 -7.43 -0.25 -3.65
CA THR A 67 -8.22 -1.14 -2.79
C THR A 67 -7.83 -1.00 -1.32
N ALA A 68 -6.52 -0.97 -1.02
CA ALA A 68 -6.04 -0.77 0.34
C ALA A 68 -6.48 0.60 0.91
N PHE A 69 -6.42 1.66 0.10
CA PHE A 69 -6.90 2.98 0.48
C PHE A 69 -8.42 3.00 0.75
N LEU A 70 -9.22 2.41 -0.13
CA LEU A 70 -10.68 2.33 0.02
C LEU A 70 -11.06 1.58 1.29
N ILE A 71 -10.38 0.46 1.57
CA ILE A 71 -10.58 -0.33 2.79
C ILE A 71 -10.25 0.51 4.03
N ALA A 72 -9.06 1.12 4.08
CA ALA A 72 -8.67 1.94 5.22
C ALA A 72 -9.62 3.13 5.43
N HIS A 73 -10.05 3.78 4.34
CA HIS A 73 -11.00 4.89 4.40
C HIS A 73 -12.38 4.45 4.87
N TRP A 74 -12.88 3.31 4.39
CA TRP A 74 -14.15 2.74 4.84
C TRP A 74 -14.12 2.40 6.31
N THR A 75 -13.04 1.76 6.79
CA THR A 75 -12.86 1.47 8.21
C THR A 75 -12.81 2.75 9.04
N HIS A 76 -12.13 3.80 8.56
CA HIS A 76 -12.14 5.10 9.25
C HIS A 76 -13.56 5.68 9.38
N LEU A 77 -14.33 5.69 8.29
CA LEU A 77 -15.71 6.19 8.29
C LEU A 77 -16.61 5.41 9.27
N TYR A 78 -16.36 4.11 9.42
CA TYR A 78 -17.12 3.28 10.35
C TYR A 78 -16.81 3.61 11.82
N ILE A 79 -15.57 3.98 12.15
CA ILE A 79 -15.13 4.16 13.54
C ILE A 79 -15.24 5.62 13.98
N GLN A 80 -14.80 6.58 13.16
CA GLN A 80 -14.75 8.00 13.51
C GLN A 80 -15.08 8.90 12.31
N PRO A 81 -16.37 9.10 11.98
CA PRO A 81 -16.78 9.92 10.85
C PRO A 81 -16.53 11.43 11.02
N GLY A 82 -16.11 11.90 12.20
CA GLY A 82 -15.99 13.33 12.54
C GLY A 82 -14.57 13.88 12.68
N SER A 83 -13.53 13.04 12.65
CA SER A 83 -12.13 13.45 12.82
C SER A 83 -11.33 13.27 11.51
N PRO A 84 -10.30 14.08 11.25
CA PRO A 84 -9.39 13.83 10.14
C PRO A 84 -8.73 12.45 10.31
N PRO A 85 -8.65 11.64 9.25
CA PRO A 85 -8.11 10.28 9.35
C PRO A 85 -6.62 10.30 9.67
N ASP A 86 -6.24 9.65 10.77
CA ASP A 86 -4.89 9.11 10.91
C ASP A 86 -4.80 7.85 10.05
N TRP A 87 -4.25 7.99 8.85
CA TRP A 87 -4.12 6.91 7.88
C TRP A 87 -3.32 5.71 8.41
N GLY A 88 -2.40 5.92 9.35
CA GLY A 88 -1.64 4.84 9.98
C GLY A 88 -2.54 3.97 10.85
N GLN A 89 -3.31 4.62 11.73
CA GLN A 89 -4.27 3.93 12.59
C GLN A 89 -5.40 3.30 11.79
N ALA A 90 -5.98 4.03 10.83
CA ALA A 90 -7.07 3.51 9.99
C ALA A 90 -6.65 2.25 9.21
N ALA A 91 -5.43 2.24 8.65
CA ALA A 91 -4.90 1.06 7.97
C ALA A 91 -4.65 -0.11 8.92
N GLN A 92 -4.11 0.16 10.12
CA GLN A 92 -3.89 -0.87 11.13
C GLN A 92 -5.21 -1.49 11.60
N THR A 93 -6.22 -0.67 11.93
CA THR A 93 -7.52 -1.17 12.36
C THR A 93 -8.25 -1.93 11.25
N ALA A 94 -8.11 -1.49 9.99
CA ALA A 94 -8.65 -2.23 8.85
C ALA A 94 -7.99 -3.60 8.70
N LEU A 95 -6.66 -3.67 8.90
CA LEU A 95 -5.93 -4.94 8.91
C LEU A 95 -6.43 -5.83 10.06
N GLU A 96 -6.51 -5.31 11.27
CA GLU A 96 -6.92 -6.07 12.46
C GLU A 96 -8.36 -6.59 12.36
N SER A 97 -9.26 -5.87 11.70
CA SER A 97 -10.65 -6.34 11.52
C SER A 97 -10.77 -7.37 10.40
N ILE A 98 -10.08 -7.16 9.26
CA ILE A 98 -10.25 -8.00 8.05
C ILE A 98 -9.38 -9.26 8.11
N PHE A 99 -8.17 -9.16 8.66
CA PHE A 99 -7.19 -10.25 8.65
C PHE A 99 -7.71 -11.53 9.31
N PRO A 100 -8.34 -11.50 10.51
CA PRO A 100 -8.90 -12.71 11.12
C PRO A 100 -9.94 -13.39 10.23
N HIS A 101 -10.80 -12.60 9.56
CA HIS A 101 -11.80 -13.14 8.66
C HIS A 101 -11.18 -13.83 7.44
N ILE A 102 -10.15 -13.23 6.85
CA ILE A 102 -9.43 -13.84 5.72
C ILE A 102 -8.76 -15.14 6.15
N VAL A 103 -8.06 -15.15 7.29
CA VAL A 103 -7.37 -16.35 7.80
C VAL A 103 -8.35 -17.49 8.07
N VAL A 104 -9.47 -17.20 8.75
CA VAL A 104 -10.51 -18.21 9.00
C VAL A 104 -11.10 -18.72 7.69
N TYR A 105 -11.37 -17.84 6.73
CA TYR A 105 -11.92 -18.25 5.43
C TYR A 105 -10.95 -19.14 4.64
N LEU A 106 -9.67 -18.78 4.59
CA LEU A 106 -8.63 -19.60 3.94
C LEU A 106 -8.49 -20.96 4.62
N LEU A 107 -8.50 -21.00 5.95
CA LEU A 107 -8.44 -22.24 6.71
C LEU A 107 -9.66 -23.12 6.44
N LEU A 108 -10.86 -22.53 6.37
CA LEU A 108 -12.09 -23.25 6.01
C LEU A 108 -11.98 -23.89 4.63
N LEU A 109 -11.48 -23.13 3.66
CA LEU A 109 -11.30 -23.58 2.28
C LEU A 109 -10.27 -24.71 2.19
N ASP A 110 -9.20 -24.64 2.97
CA ASP A 110 -8.22 -25.72 3.07
C ASP A 110 -8.81 -26.98 3.71
N ILE A 111 -9.63 -26.84 4.76
CA ILE A 111 -10.34 -27.99 5.36
C ILE A 111 -11.30 -28.62 4.35
N GLU A 112 -12.09 -27.83 3.62
CA GLU A 112 -12.99 -28.35 2.58
C GLU A 112 -12.20 -29.09 1.49
N ARG A 113 -11.06 -28.55 1.06
CA ARG A 113 -10.19 -29.20 0.07
C ARG A 113 -9.62 -30.53 0.57
N LEU A 114 -9.32 -30.63 1.87
CA LEU A 114 -8.74 -31.82 2.50
C LEU A 114 -9.80 -32.79 3.07
N ALA A 115 -11.09 -32.40 3.05
CA ALA A 115 -12.18 -33.19 3.64
C ALA A 115 -12.28 -34.60 3.04
N HIS A 116 -12.05 -34.76 1.74
CA HIS A 116 -12.07 -36.07 1.09
C HIS A 116 -10.94 -36.98 1.60
N LEU A 117 -9.77 -36.44 1.91
CA LEU A 117 -8.66 -37.22 2.49
C LEU A 117 -8.98 -37.60 3.94
N ALA A 118 -9.55 -36.67 4.72
CA ALA A 118 -10.00 -36.96 6.07
C ALA A 118 -11.03 -38.10 6.09
N LEU A 119 -11.96 -38.10 5.14
CA LEU A 119 -12.96 -39.15 4.95
C LEU A 119 -12.31 -40.51 4.65
N SER A 120 -11.26 -40.53 3.82
CA SER A 120 -10.50 -41.75 3.54
C SER A 120 -9.75 -42.31 4.76
N CYS A 121 -9.48 -41.47 5.76
CA CYS A 121 -8.91 -41.86 7.05
C CYS A 121 -9.99 -42.15 8.13
N GLY A 122 -11.28 -42.13 7.77
CA GLY A 122 -12.39 -42.42 8.68
C GLY A 122 -12.93 -41.21 9.47
N PHE A 123 -12.53 -39.98 9.14
CA PHE A 123 -13.03 -38.77 9.77
C PHE A 123 -14.06 -38.07 8.86
N ASP A 124 -15.31 -37.93 9.34
CA ASP A 124 -16.33 -37.10 8.69
C ASP A 124 -16.30 -35.67 9.27
N ILE A 125 -15.98 -34.68 8.45
CA ILE A 125 -15.87 -33.28 8.86
C ILE A 125 -17.08 -32.51 8.32
N GLN A 126 -17.97 -32.10 9.22
CA GLN A 126 -19.14 -31.28 8.88
C GLN A 126 -18.94 -29.84 9.34
N ILE A 127 -18.91 -28.91 8.40
CA ILE A 127 -18.77 -27.48 8.67
C ILE A 127 -20.16 -26.85 8.67
N SER A 128 -20.65 -26.47 9.85
CA SER A 128 -21.88 -25.70 10.00
C SER A 128 -21.56 -24.24 10.25
N ARG A 129 -22.15 -23.32 9.48
CA ARG A 129 -22.06 -21.88 9.80
C ARG A 129 -22.95 -21.58 10.99
N CYS A 130 -22.38 -21.07 12.09
CA CYS A 130 -23.18 -20.44 13.13
C CYS A 130 -23.93 -19.25 12.52
N LYS A 131 -25.26 -19.29 12.56
CA LYS A 131 -26.07 -18.11 12.26
C LYS A 131 -25.76 -17.03 13.31
N LYS A 132 -25.46 -15.83 12.83
CA LYS A 132 -25.43 -14.62 13.66
C LYS A 132 -26.85 -14.13 13.89
#